data_AF-A0A7J9I5S9-F1
#
_entry.id   AF-A0A7J9I5S9-F1
#
_cell.length_a   1.000
_cell.length_b   1.000
_cell.length_c   1.000
_cell.angle_alpha   90.00
_cell.angle_beta   90.00
_cell.angle_gamma   90.00
#
_symmetry.space_group_name_H-M   'P 1'
#
loop_
_entity.id
_entity.type
_entity.pdbx_description
1 polymer ?
#
loop_
_entity_poly.entity_id
_entity_poly.type
_entity_poly.pdbx_seq_one_letter_code
_entity_poly.pdbx_strand_id
1 'polypeptide(L)'
;MIVENFLEHGFLQAIWDFLTMQLQLSSVFYTFSIGTRTHFFGRTVFHGGVKYQGTGHSFVVQHKSFAENYRLYARSHFIKAIELGFILTVYISHSPVAKDAFVYIAMTISSWFLVLSWIMAPFVFNHSGFDWLKTVDDFDEFMNWIWYRGGVFAKAEQIWEQRWYDEQDHLRTTGL
;
A
#
# COMPACT_ATOMS: atom_id res chain seq x y z
N MET A 1 -6.36 -21.74 7.57
CA MET A 1 -7.30 -21.33 6.48
C MET A 1 -8.76 -21.47 6.94
N ILE A 2 -9.75 -20.79 6.34
CA ILE A 2 -11.18 -20.94 6.72
C ILE A 2 -11.61 -22.42 6.67
N VAL A 3 -11.14 -23.15 5.65
CA VAL A 3 -11.42 -24.59 5.48
C VAL A 3 -10.82 -25.43 6.61
N GLU A 4 -9.59 -25.15 7.01
CA GLU A 4 -8.92 -25.82 8.12
C GLU A 4 -9.63 -25.54 9.45
N ASN A 5 -10.00 -24.27 9.69
CA ASN A 5 -10.73 -23.88 10.89
C ASN A 5 -12.13 -24.53 10.96
N PHE A 6 -12.79 -24.67 9.81
CA PHE A 6 -14.06 -25.41 9.70
C PHE A 6 -13.90 -26.88 10.08
N LEU A 7 -12.82 -27.53 9.65
CA LEU A 7 -12.56 -28.94 9.95
C LEU A 7 -12.17 -29.16 11.41
N GLU A 8 -11.44 -28.22 12.01
CA GLU A 8 -10.93 -28.35 13.38
C GLU A 8 -11.92 -27.90 14.46
N HIS A 9 -12.63 -26.79 14.25
CA HIS A 9 -13.45 -26.13 15.27
C HIS A 9 -14.96 -26.10 14.92
N GLY A 10 -15.34 -26.60 13.74
CA GLY A 10 -16.73 -26.68 13.28
C GLY A 10 -17.24 -25.42 12.57
N PHE A 11 -18.40 -25.54 11.90
CA PHE A 11 -18.92 -24.52 10.98
C PHE A 11 -19.18 -23.15 11.62
N LEU A 12 -19.92 -23.13 12.73
CA LEU A 12 -20.34 -21.89 13.36
C LEU A 12 -19.15 -21.11 13.91
N GLN A 13 -18.18 -21.81 14.52
CA GLN A 13 -16.95 -21.19 15.00
C GLN A 13 -16.14 -20.62 13.83
N ALA A 14 -16.00 -21.37 12.74
CA ALA A 14 -15.28 -20.88 11.56
C ALA A 14 -15.91 -19.62 10.93
N ILE A 15 -17.24 -19.51 10.91
CA ILE A 15 -17.93 -18.27 10.48
C ILE A 15 -17.62 -17.12 11.43
N TRP A 16 -17.72 -17.36 12.75
CA TRP A 16 -17.45 -16.33 13.75
C TRP A 16 -16.02 -15.79 13.67
N ASP A 17 -15.06 -16.70 13.54
CA ASP A 17 -13.65 -16.34 13.39
C ASP A 17 -13.41 -15.59 12.07
N PHE A 18 -14.05 -16.02 10.97
CA PHE A 18 -13.98 -15.31 9.70
C PHE A 18 -14.49 -13.86 9.82
N LEU A 19 -15.65 -13.66 10.44
CA LEU A 19 -16.21 -12.32 10.67
C LEU A 19 -15.28 -11.47 11.53
N THR A 20 -14.72 -12.06 12.60
CA THR A 20 -13.75 -11.40 13.48
C THR A 20 -12.50 -10.97 12.70
N MET A 21 -11.96 -11.84 11.84
CA MET A 21 -10.83 -11.52 10.97
C MET A 21 -11.16 -10.38 10.00
N GLN A 22 -12.37 -10.33 9.45
CA GLN A 22 -12.79 -9.23 8.57
C GLN A 22 -12.90 -7.90 9.32
N LEU A 23 -13.45 -7.91 10.53
CA LEU A 23 -13.54 -6.72 11.40
C LEU A 23 -12.15 -6.18 11.79
N GLN A 24 -11.18 -7.07 11.96
CA GLN A 24 -9.77 -6.72 12.17
C GLN A 24 -9.05 -6.27 10.89
N LEU A 25 -9.76 -6.12 9.78
CA LEU A 25 -9.23 -5.73 8.48
C LEU A 25 -8.15 -6.68 7.95
N SER A 26 -8.22 -7.97 8.31
CA SER A 26 -7.22 -8.98 7.92
C SER A 26 -7.04 -9.07 6.41
N SER A 27 -8.12 -8.93 5.63
CA SER A 27 -8.06 -8.95 4.16
C SER A 27 -7.30 -7.75 3.59
N VAL A 28 -7.44 -6.57 4.21
CA VAL A 28 -6.71 -5.35 3.84
C VAL A 28 -5.22 -5.51 4.21
N PHE A 29 -4.94 -6.01 5.41
CA PHE A 29 -3.57 -6.28 5.86
C PHE A 29 -2.88 -7.32 4.96
N TYR A 30 -3.58 -8.40 4.61
CA TYR A 30 -3.04 -9.47 3.79
C TYR A 30 -2.68 -8.98 2.38
N THR A 31 -3.58 -8.25 1.72
CA THR A 31 -3.34 -7.68 0.37
C THR A 31 -2.19 -6.68 0.36
N PHE A 32 -2.04 -5.89 1.42
CA PHE A 32 -0.90 -5.00 1.62
C PHE A 32 0.43 -5.77 1.86
N SER A 33 0.41 -6.76 2.76
CA SER A 33 1.59 -7.57 3.10
C SER A 33 2.10 -8.36 1.88
N ILE A 34 1.20 -8.99 1.11
CA ILE A 34 1.58 -9.69 -0.11
C ILE A 34 2.05 -8.73 -1.21
N GLY A 35 1.46 -7.53 -1.30
CA GLY A 35 1.90 -6.48 -2.23
C GLY A 35 3.34 -6.04 -1.97
N THR A 36 3.67 -5.79 -0.69
CA THR A 36 5.03 -5.49 -0.23
C THR A 36 6.00 -6.60 -0.62
N ARG A 37 5.71 -7.85 -0.22
CA ARG A 37 6.57 -9.01 -0.50
C ARG A 37 6.79 -9.21 -1.99
N THR A 38 5.72 -9.19 -2.78
CA THR A 38 5.78 -9.41 -4.23
C THR A 38 6.59 -8.32 -4.92
N HIS A 39 6.43 -7.05 -4.52
CA HIS A 39 7.19 -5.95 -5.10
C HIS A 39 8.69 -6.09 -4.86
N PHE A 40 9.11 -6.28 -3.61
CA PHE A 40 10.54 -6.36 -3.27
C PHE A 40 11.19 -7.68 -3.69
N PHE A 41 10.44 -8.79 -3.64
CA PHE A 41 10.89 -10.06 -4.21
C PHE A 41 11.15 -9.93 -5.71
N GLY A 42 10.18 -9.39 -6.46
CA GLY A 42 10.33 -9.14 -7.89
C GLY A 42 11.50 -8.21 -8.20
N ARG A 43 11.65 -7.10 -7.46
CA ARG A 43 12.81 -6.19 -7.62
C ARG A 43 14.14 -6.91 -7.46
N THR A 44 14.26 -7.73 -6.40
CA THR A 44 15.49 -8.50 -6.13
C THR A 44 15.77 -9.50 -7.24
N VAL A 45 14.75 -10.20 -7.73
CA VAL A 45 14.88 -11.19 -8.81
C VAL A 45 15.28 -10.54 -10.14
N PHE A 46 14.68 -9.41 -10.50
CA PHE A 46 14.88 -8.79 -11.83
C PHE A 46 16.07 -7.82 -11.91
N HIS A 47 16.36 -7.08 -10.84
CA HIS A 47 17.34 -5.99 -10.88
C HIS A 47 18.51 -6.21 -9.92
N GLY A 48 18.44 -7.21 -9.04
CA GLY A 48 19.38 -7.35 -7.93
C GLY A 48 19.32 -6.17 -6.95
N GLY A 49 20.24 -6.14 -5.99
CA GLY A 49 20.36 -5.06 -5.02
C GLY A 49 19.39 -5.20 -3.84
N VAL A 50 19.87 -5.81 -2.76
CA VAL A 50 19.16 -5.88 -1.48
C VAL A 50 19.47 -4.61 -0.69
N LYS A 51 18.46 -3.78 -0.42
CA LYS A 51 18.57 -2.71 0.58
C LYS A 51 18.16 -3.28 1.93
N TYR A 52 19.11 -3.47 2.83
CA TYR A 52 18.79 -3.81 4.22
C TYR A 52 18.23 -2.59 4.92
N GLN A 53 17.01 -2.71 5.42
CA GLN A 53 16.43 -1.73 6.33
C GLN A 53 16.52 -2.32 7.73
N GLY A 54 17.31 -1.70 8.61
CA GLY A 54 17.54 -2.20 9.96
C GLY A 54 16.23 -2.26 10.75
N THR A 55 15.87 -3.45 11.20
CA THR A 55 14.90 -3.64 12.28
C THR A 55 15.60 -3.24 13.58
N GLY A 56 15.27 -2.06 14.12
CA GLY A 56 15.85 -1.57 15.37
C GLY A 56 15.75 -2.62 16.49
N HIS A 57 16.80 -2.72 17.30
CA HIS A 57 16.95 -3.76 18.35
C HIS A 57 16.01 -3.60 19.56
N SER A 58 15.09 -2.64 19.48
CA SER A 58 13.94 -2.47 20.37
C SER A 58 12.71 -2.35 19.49
N PHE A 59 11.78 -3.30 19.60
CA PHE A 59 10.48 -3.31 18.92
C PHE A 59 9.60 -2.19 19.50
N VAL A 60 10.00 -0.93 19.30
CA VAL A 60 9.16 0.21 19.65
C VAL A 60 8.24 0.42 18.47
N VAL A 61 6.96 0.14 18.68
CA VAL A 61 5.90 0.46 17.72
C VAL A 61 5.84 1.99 17.64
N GLN A 62 6.49 2.55 16.63
CA GLN A 62 6.56 4.00 16.43
C GLN A 62 5.64 4.41 15.29
N HIS A 63 4.90 5.48 15.53
CA HIS A 63 4.17 6.20 14.49
C HIS A 63 5.14 6.73 13.44
N LYS A 64 4.75 6.60 12.16
CA LYS A 64 5.50 7.07 11.00
C LYS A 64 4.76 8.23 10.36
N SER A 65 5.43 9.35 10.06
CA SER A 65 4.76 10.48 9.43
C SER A 65 4.24 10.09 8.03
N PHE A 66 3.23 10.78 7.53
CA PHE A 66 2.66 10.50 6.21
C PHE A 66 3.71 10.62 5.08
N ALA A 67 4.65 11.56 5.19
CA ALA A 67 5.77 11.65 4.26
C ALA A 67 6.64 10.39 4.29
N GLU A 68 6.96 9.86 5.48
CA GLU A 68 7.72 8.61 5.60
C GLU A 68 6.95 7.41 5.03
N ASN A 69 5.66 7.27 5.37
CA ASN A 69 4.80 6.21 4.83
C ASN A 69 4.71 6.26 3.31
N TYR A 70 4.51 7.46 2.75
CA TYR A 70 4.50 7.65 1.31
C TYR A 70 5.83 7.23 0.69
N ARG A 71 6.97 7.67 1.24
CA ARG A 71 8.29 7.30 0.74
C ARG A 71 8.55 5.80 0.77
N LEU A 72 8.05 5.08 1.77
CA LEU A 72 8.21 3.62 1.90
C LEU A 72 7.33 2.83 0.91
N TYR A 73 6.09 3.29 0.69
CA TYR A 73 5.08 2.52 -0.05
C TYR A 73 4.71 3.09 -1.42
N ALA A 74 5.34 4.19 -1.88
CA ALA A 74 5.04 4.86 -3.15
C ALA A 74 4.99 3.89 -4.35
N ARG A 75 6.07 3.14 -4.60
CA ARG A 75 6.18 2.23 -5.77
C ARG A 75 5.56 0.86 -5.55
N SER A 76 5.50 0.40 -4.31
CA SER A 76 4.94 -0.90 -3.99
C SER A 76 3.41 -0.89 -3.97
N HIS A 77 2.79 0.23 -3.58
CA HIS A 77 1.34 0.35 -3.36
C HIS A 77 0.73 1.57 -4.05
N PHE A 78 1.09 2.79 -3.65
CA PHE A 78 0.35 4.00 -4.05
C PHE A 78 0.27 4.19 -5.57
N ILE A 79 1.42 4.13 -6.26
CA ILE A 79 1.48 4.31 -7.72
C ILE A 79 0.69 3.20 -8.42
N LYS A 80 0.86 1.95 -7.99
CA LYS A 80 0.14 0.81 -8.58
C LYS A 80 -1.37 0.89 -8.35
N ALA A 81 -1.80 1.39 -7.20
CA ALA A 81 -3.20 1.60 -6.87
C ALA A 81 -3.82 2.70 -7.75
N ILE A 82 -3.09 3.80 -7.96
CA ILE A 82 -3.51 4.89 -8.86
C ILE A 82 -3.58 4.39 -10.31
N GLU A 83 -2.57 3.68 -10.79
CA GLU A 83 -2.55 3.09 -12.14
C GLU A 83 -3.73 2.14 -12.34
N LEU A 84 -3.96 1.22 -11.41
CA LEU A 84 -5.09 0.28 -11.47
C LEU A 84 -6.44 1.00 -11.38
N GLY A 85 -6.59 1.96 -10.46
CA GLY A 85 -7.80 2.75 -10.30
C GLY A 85 -8.13 3.58 -11.56
N PHE A 86 -7.11 4.14 -12.21
CA PHE A 86 -7.25 4.82 -13.48
C PHE A 86 -7.73 3.87 -14.58
N ILE A 87 -7.12 2.69 -14.71
CA ILE A 87 -7.54 1.67 -15.69
C ILE A 87 -9.00 1.25 -15.43
N LEU A 88 -9.40 1.02 -14.18
CA LEU A 88 -10.78 0.68 -13.83
C LEU A 88 -11.78 1.80 -14.17
N THR A 89 -11.36 3.06 -14.02
CA THR A 89 -12.17 4.24 -14.37
C THR A 89 -12.35 4.38 -15.88
N VAL A 90 -11.30 4.11 -16.66
CA VAL A 90 -11.39 4.04 -18.13
C VAL A 90 -12.27 2.87 -18.55
N TYR A 91 -12.13 1.71 -17.89
CA TYR A 91 -12.92 0.52 -18.18
C TYR A 91 -14.43 0.75 -18.00
N ILE A 92 -14.85 1.39 -16.89
CA ILE A 92 -16.28 1.71 -16.69
C ILE A 92 -16.81 2.71 -17.72
N SER A 93 -15.96 3.63 -18.18
CA SER A 93 -16.35 4.70 -19.10
C SER A 93 -16.48 4.23 -20.55
N HIS A 94 -15.67 3.24 -20.98
CA HIS A 94 -15.59 2.82 -22.39
C HIS A 94 -16.10 1.41 -22.67
N SER A 95 -16.27 0.54 -21.66
CA SER A 95 -16.67 -0.85 -21.89
C SER A 95 -18.19 -0.98 -22.09
N PRO A 96 -18.65 -1.64 -23.17
CA PRO A 96 -20.07 -2.00 -23.31
C PRO A 96 -20.55 -2.94 -22.20
N VAL A 97 -19.66 -3.76 -21.65
CA VAL A 97 -19.94 -4.69 -20.53
C VAL A 97 -20.22 -3.93 -19.24
N ALA A 98 -19.66 -2.72 -19.09
CA ALA A 98 -19.90 -1.88 -17.92
C ALA A 98 -21.33 -1.29 -17.86
N LYS A 99 -22.13 -1.43 -18.93
CA LYS A 99 -23.54 -1.01 -18.95
C LYS A 99 -24.43 -1.88 -18.05
N ASP A 100 -24.04 -3.13 -17.84
CA ASP A 100 -24.70 -4.01 -16.86
C ASP A 100 -23.98 -3.85 -15.51
N ALA A 101 -24.68 -3.25 -14.55
CA ALA A 101 -24.13 -2.94 -13.24
C ALA A 101 -23.72 -4.20 -12.46
N PHE A 102 -24.50 -5.28 -12.54
CA PHE A 102 -24.22 -6.51 -11.80
C PHE A 102 -22.96 -7.19 -12.35
N VAL A 103 -22.89 -7.33 -13.67
CA VAL A 103 -21.77 -7.95 -14.37
C VAL A 103 -20.48 -7.13 -14.15
N TYR A 104 -20.56 -5.81 -14.22
CA TYR A 104 -19.42 -4.92 -13.94
C TYR A 104 -18.90 -5.12 -12.51
N ILE A 105 -19.79 -5.04 -11.51
CA ILE A 105 -19.42 -5.16 -10.10
C ILE A 105 -18.79 -6.54 -9.84
N ALA A 106 -19.42 -7.61 -10.31
CA ALA A 106 -18.93 -8.97 -10.13
C ALA A 106 -17.51 -9.16 -10.68
N MET A 107 -17.18 -8.53 -11.82
CA MET A 107 -15.84 -8.61 -12.41
C MET A 107 -14.79 -7.71 -11.74
N THR A 108 -15.19 -6.55 -11.19
CA THR A 108 -14.23 -5.50 -10.78
C THR A 108 -14.12 -5.29 -9.28
N ILE A 109 -15.02 -5.88 -8.47
CA ILE A 109 -15.04 -5.69 -7.01
C ILE A 109 -13.71 -6.06 -6.34
N SER A 110 -13.06 -7.12 -6.78
CA SER A 110 -11.76 -7.54 -6.26
C SER A 110 -10.65 -6.54 -6.59
N SER A 111 -10.65 -5.96 -7.79
CA SER A 111 -9.69 -4.95 -8.22
C SER A 111 -9.90 -3.63 -7.48
N TRP A 112 -11.15 -3.19 -7.30
CA TRP A 112 -11.47 -2.02 -6.49
C TRP A 112 -11.10 -2.23 -5.01
N PHE A 113 -11.35 -3.42 -4.47
CA PHE A 113 -10.92 -3.78 -3.12
C PHE A 113 -9.39 -3.70 -2.98
N LEU A 114 -8.63 -4.14 -4.00
CA LEU A 114 -7.17 -4.04 -4.03
C LEU A 114 -6.70 -2.57 -4.04
N VAL A 115 -7.30 -1.73 -4.89
CA VAL A 115 -7.01 -0.28 -4.96
C VAL A 115 -7.22 0.38 -3.59
N LEU A 116 -8.39 0.15 -2.98
CA LEU A 116 -8.72 0.71 -1.68
C LEU A 116 -7.76 0.20 -0.59
N SER A 117 -7.45 -1.10 -0.61
CA SER A 117 -6.56 -1.69 0.38
C SER A 117 -5.15 -1.11 0.30
N TRP A 118 -4.60 -0.95 -0.91
CA TRP A 118 -3.26 -0.41 -1.10
C TRP A 118 -3.13 1.07 -0.75
N ILE A 119 -4.21 1.86 -0.91
CA ILE A 119 -4.23 3.26 -0.49
C ILE A 119 -4.39 3.39 1.02
N MET A 120 -5.31 2.63 1.62
CA MET A 120 -5.69 2.80 3.03
C MET A 120 -4.73 2.12 4.00
N ALA A 121 -4.18 0.95 3.66
CA ALA A 121 -3.39 0.13 4.58
C ALA A 121 -2.20 0.86 5.24
N PRO A 122 -1.38 1.66 4.52
CA PRO A 122 -0.29 2.41 5.12
C PRO A 122 -0.73 3.38 6.23
N PHE A 123 -1.97 3.88 6.19
CA PHE A 123 -2.50 4.82 7.17
C PHE A 123 -3.22 4.10 8.31
N VAL A 124 -4.08 3.14 7.98
CA VAL A 124 -4.89 2.39 8.95
C VAL A 124 -4.02 1.57 9.90
N PHE A 125 -2.94 0.99 9.39
CA PHE A 125 -2.00 0.19 10.19
C PHE A 125 -0.82 1.01 10.73
N ASN A 126 -0.82 2.33 10.55
CA ASN A 126 0.13 3.21 11.21
C ASN A 126 -0.27 3.37 12.68
N HIS A 127 0.71 3.32 13.58
CA HIS A 127 0.46 3.61 14.99
C HIS A 127 -0.08 5.05 15.12
N SER A 128 -1.08 5.29 15.95
CA SER A 128 -1.78 6.60 16.04
C SER A 128 -2.47 7.07 14.74
N GLY A 129 -2.70 6.20 13.74
CA GLY A 129 -3.36 6.58 12.48
C GLY A 129 -4.81 7.06 12.60
N PHE A 130 -5.44 6.86 13.78
CA PHE A 130 -6.79 7.33 14.09
C PHE A 130 -6.81 8.52 15.08
N ASP A 131 -5.65 9.01 15.50
CA ASP A 131 -5.56 10.25 16.28
C ASP A 131 -5.74 11.43 15.31
N TRP A 132 -6.85 12.16 15.47
CA TRP A 132 -7.22 13.26 14.59
C TRP A 132 -6.18 14.38 14.57
N LEU A 133 -5.67 14.78 15.75
CA LEU A 133 -4.69 15.87 15.83
C LEU A 133 -3.39 15.44 15.13
N LYS A 134 -2.93 14.23 15.42
CA LYS A 134 -1.74 13.67 14.77
C LYS A 134 -1.90 13.55 13.26
N THR A 135 -3.10 13.16 12.80
CA THR A 135 -3.42 13.01 11.37
C THR A 135 -3.36 14.36 10.65
N VAL A 136 -3.88 15.42 11.27
CA VAL A 136 -3.82 16.77 10.70
C VAL A 136 -2.38 17.28 10.65
N ASP A 137 -1.61 17.10 11.72
CA ASP A 137 -0.19 17.49 11.77
C ASP A 137 0.63 16.75 10.70
N ASP A 138 0.44 15.44 10.57
CA ASP A 138 1.10 14.61 9.56
C ASP A 138 0.73 15.03 8.13
N PHE A 139 -0.53 15.43 7.91
CA PHE A 139 -0.98 15.91 6.62
C PHE A 139 -0.36 17.25 6.25
N ASP A 140 -0.24 18.18 7.20
CA ASP A 140 0.46 19.44 7.00
C ASP A 140 1.95 19.21 6.71
N GLU A 141 2.63 18.34 7.47
CA GLU A 141 4.02 17.93 7.20
C GLU A 141 4.15 17.34 5.80
N PHE A 142 3.23 16.46 5.40
CA PHE A 142 3.22 15.85 4.08
C PHE A 142 3.05 16.88 2.96
N MET A 143 2.11 17.82 3.12
CA MET A 143 1.91 18.88 2.13
C MET A 143 3.14 19.78 2.05
N ASN A 144 3.72 20.17 3.17
CA ASN A 144 4.96 20.94 3.20
C ASN A 144 6.10 20.20 2.48
N TRP A 145 6.21 18.87 2.64
CA TRP A 145 7.18 18.04 1.94
C TRP A 145 6.94 17.98 0.42
N ILE A 146 5.70 17.83 -0.02
CA ILE A 146 5.33 17.82 -1.45
C ILE A 146 5.66 19.16 -2.11
N TRP A 147 5.37 20.27 -1.43
CA TRP A 147 5.56 21.62 -1.96
C TRP A 147 6.96 22.19 -1.68
N TYR A 148 7.84 21.43 -1.02
CA TYR A 148 9.18 21.88 -0.70
C TYR A 148 10.00 22.12 -1.97
N ARG A 149 10.39 23.38 -2.20
CA ARG A 149 11.22 23.82 -3.34
C ARG A 149 12.69 24.11 -2.94
N GLY A 150 13.18 23.53 -1.86
CA GLY A 150 14.50 23.87 -1.28
C GLY A 150 15.72 23.36 -2.05
N GLY A 151 16.88 23.93 -1.72
CA GLY A 151 18.08 24.02 -2.56
C GLY A 151 18.88 22.75 -2.87
N VAL A 152 19.91 22.93 -3.71
CA VAL A 152 20.74 21.94 -4.44
C VAL A 152 21.30 20.76 -3.60
N PHE A 153 21.28 20.83 -2.26
CA PHE A 153 21.82 19.81 -1.35
C PHE A 153 20.79 19.14 -0.44
N ALA A 154 19.48 19.37 -0.63
CA ALA A 154 18.49 18.76 0.23
C ALA A 154 18.41 17.23 0.02
N LYS A 155 18.24 16.50 1.12
CA LYS A 155 18.25 15.03 1.14
C LYS A 155 16.96 14.48 0.54
N ALA A 156 16.96 13.20 0.13
CA ALA A 156 15.78 12.48 -0.34
C ALA A 156 14.63 12.42 0.69
N GLU A 157 14.94 12.62 1.97
CA GLU A 157 13.94 12.74 3.04
C GLU A 157 13.19 14.08 2.99
N GLN A 158 13.78 15.12 2.40
CA GLN A 158 13.28 16.50 2.39
C GLN A 158 12.64 16.89 1.06
N ILE A 159 13.08 16.30 -0.07
CA ILE A 159 12.56 16.59 -1.41
C ILE A 159 11.95 15.32 -2.02
N TRP A 160 10.70 15.43 -2.46
CA TRP A 160 9.99 14.35 -3.15
C TRP A 160 10.63 13.98 -4.50
N GLU A 161 11.16 14.96 -5.23
CA GLU A 161 11.83 14.75 -6.52
C GLU A 161 13.12 13.91 -6.36
N GLN A 162 13.98 14.24 -5.39
CA GLN A 162 15.18 13.43 -5.13
C GLN A 162 14.80 12.00 -4.74
N ARG A 163 13.75 11.84 -3.91
CA ARG A 163 13.21 10.52 -3.57
C ARG A 163 12.75 9.74 -4.81
N TRP A 164 12.09 10.42 -5.76
CA TRP A 164 11.62 9.81 -7.00
C TRP A 164 12.78 9.24 -7.83
N TYR A 165 13.90 9.98 -7.93
CA TYR A 165 15.09 9.49 -8.62
C TYR A 165 15.77 8.33 -7.88
N ASP A 166 15.95 8.43 -6.56
CA ASP A 166 16.55 7.37 -5.73
C ASP A 166 15.79 6.04 -5.83
N GLU A 167 14.46 6.12 -5.96
CA GLU A 167 13.62 4.93 -6.08
C GLU A 167 13.82 4.24 -7.45
N GLN A 168 14.12 5.00 -8.50
CA GLN A 168 14.38 4.50 -9.85
C GLN A 168 15.82 4.08 -10.10
N ASP A 169 16.74 4.34 -9.18
CA ASP A 169 18.17 4.11 -9.40
C ASP A 169 18.51 2.67 -9.81
N HIS A 170 17.80 1.68 -9.26
CA HIS A 170 17.94 0.26 -9.63
C HIS A 170 17.59 -0.07 -11.09
N LEU A 171 16.83 0.80 -11.77
CA LEU A 171 16.53 0.67 -13.21
C LEU A 171 17.72 1.10 -14.08
N ARG A 172 18.63 1.91 -13.55
CA ARG A 172 19.83 2.36 -14.28
C ARG A 172 20.91 1.28 -14.37
N THR A 173 20.91 0.33 -13.44
CA THR A 173 21.87 -0.77 -13.39
C THR A 173 21.42 -2.00 -14.17
N THR A 174 20.18 -2.03 -14.66
CA THR A 174 19.72 -3.04 -15.61
C THR A 174 20.08 -2.63 -17.02
N GLY A 175 20.94 -3.42 -17.68
CA GLY A 175 21.41 -3.16 -19.04
C GLY A 175 20.26 -3.12 -20.05
N LEU A 176 19.82 -1.91 -20.37
CA LEU A 176 19.28 -1.50 -21.66
C LEU A 176 20.17 -0.38 -22.20
#